data_AF-A0A933YM36-F1
#
_entry.id   AF-A0A933YM36-F1
#
_cell.length_a   1.000
_cell.length_b   1.000
_cell.length_c   1.000
_cell.angle_alpha   90.00
_cell.angle_beta   90.00
_cell.angle_gamma   90.00
#
_symmetry.space_group_name_H-M   'P 1'
#
loop_
_entity.id
_entity.type
_entity.pdbx_description
1 polymer ?
#
loop_
_entity_poly.entity_id
_entity_poly.type
_entity_poly.pdbx_seq_one_letter_code
_entity_poly.pdbx_strand_id
1 'polypeptide(L)'
;MAKVKGERMPKVKEHTATYQTKKPKRKSRIERLRPREASLKLLQRMSDTATFEDILYGLYVLEKVDKGLEAVEKGQTVSHEEVKRRMSKWLK
;
A
#
# COMPACT_ATOMS: atom_id res chain seq x y z
N MET A 1 41.52 28.12 36.78
CA MET A 1 41.42 26.64 36.91
C MET A 1 39.96 26.25 36.87
N ALA A 2 39.62 25.14 36.17
CA ALA A 2 38.26 24.63 35.81
C ALA A 2 37.52 25.49 34.75
N LYS A 3 36.72 24.98 33.78
CA LYS A 3 35.93 23.74 33.67
C LYS A 3 35.56 23.46 32.19
N VAL A 4 35.60 22.18 31.79
CA VAL A 4 34.88 21.42 30.72
C VAL A 4 34.42 22.14 29.43
N LYS A 5 34.97 21.69 28.30
CA LYS A 5 34.68 22.10 26.91
C LYS A 5 33.28 21.60 26.48
N GLY A 6 32.34 22.52 26.24
CA GLY A 6 31.03 22.21 25.66
C GLY A 6 31.09 22.04 24.14
N GLU A 7 30.66 20.89 23.65
CA GLU A 7 30.45 20.60 22.23
C GLU A 7 29.31 21.47 21.68
N ARG A 8 29.57 22.17 20.57
CA ARG A 8 28.54 22.80 19.74
C ARG A 8 28.30 21.93 18.51
N MET A 9 27.06 21.46 18.34
CA MET A 9 26.63 20.73 17.13
C MET A 9 26.79 21.61 15.88
N PRO A 10 27.37 21.10 14.77
CA PRO A 10 27.48 21.89 13.55
C PRO A 10 26.12 21.98 12.82
N LYS A 11 25.78 23.21 12.42
CA LYS A 11 24.59 23.58 11.63
C LYS A 11 24.32 22.59 10.48
N VAL A 12 23.11 22.04 10.47
CA VAL A 12 22.56 21.28 9.34
C VAL A 12 22.52 22.20 8.12
N LYS A 13 23.36 21.90 7.13
CA LYS A 13 23.33 22.57 5.83
C LYS A 13 22.07 22.13 5.11
N GLU A 14 21.23 23.09 4.73
CA GLU A 14 20.08 22.89 3.85
C GLU A 14 20.55 22.26 2.53
N HIS A 15 20.50 20.94 2.45
CA HIS A 15 20.61 20.24 1.19
C HIS A 15 19.19 20.13 0.63
N THR A 16 18.83 21.06 -0.24
CA THR A 16 17.70 20.89 -1.16
C THR A 16 18.09 19.83 -2.19
N ALA A 17 18.15 18.57 -1.75
CA ALA A 17 18.25 17.43 -2.64
C ALA A 17 16.95 17.38 -3.45
N THR A 18 16.98 17.96 -4.65
CA THR A 18 15.92 17.78 -5.63
C THR A 18 15.94 16.31 -6.05
N TYR A 19 15.09 15.50 -5.41
CA TYR A 19 14.93 14.10 -5.75
C TYR A 19 14.42 14.00 -7.20
N GLN A 20 15.33 13.78 -8.14
CA GLN A 20 15.00 13.33 -9.48
C GLN A 20 14.55 11.88 -9.36
N THR A 21 13.26 11.69 -9.06
CA THR A 21 12.64 10.37 -9.12
C THR A 21 12.64 9.92 -10.58
N LYS A 22 13.60 9.06 -10.95
CA LYS A 22 13.50 8.27 -12.18
C LYS A 22 12.27 7.38 -12.01
N LYS A 23 11.11 7.82 -12.50
CA LYS A 23 9.87 7.06 -12.44
C LYS A 23 10.16 5.68 -13.04
N PRO A 24 10.08 4.57 -12.28
CA PRO A 24 10.22 3.25 -12.88
C PRO A 24 9.14 3.14 -13.95
N LYS A 25 9.48 2.63 -15.14
CA LYS A 25 8.51 2.30 -16.19
C LYS A 25 7.53 1.31 -15.58
N ARG A 26 6.42 1.83 -15.04
CA ARG A 26 5.33 1.03 -14.50
C ARG A 26 4.96 0.06 -15.62
N LYS A 27 5.06 -1.25 -15.38
CA LYS A 27 4.40 -2.24 -16.23
C LYS A 27 2.95 -1.80 -16.28
N SER A 28 2.60 -1.15 -17.37
CA SER A 28 1.32 -0.50 -17.57
C SER A 28 0.30 -1.61 -17.69
N ARG A 29 -0.75 -1.50 -16.87
CA ARG A 29 -1.85 -2.46 -16.68
C ARG A 29 -1.53 -3.52 -15.63
N ILE A 30 -2.12 -3.36 -14.45
CA ILE A 30 -2.40 -4.51 -13.57
C ILE A 30 -3.26 -5.44 -14.43
N GLU A 31 -2.70 -6.54 -14.88
CA GLU A 31 -3.46 -7.53 -15.63
C GLU A 31 -4.43 -8.20 -14.65
N ARG A 32 -5.70 -7.85 -14.79
CA ARG A 32 -6.78 -8.44 -13.99
C ARG A 32 -6.94 -9.89 -14.42
N LEU A 33 -6.64 -10.81 -13.52
CA LEU A 33 -6.91 -12.23 -13.74
C LEU A 33 -8.41 -12.49 -13.70
N ARG A 34 -8.87 -13.48 -14.45
CA ARG A 34 -10.26 -13.93 -14.34
C ARG A 34 -10.50 -14.49 -12.93
N PRO A 35 -11.72 -14.39 -12.37
CA PRO A 35 -12.00 -14.84 -11.01
C PRO A 35 -11.52 -16.27 -10.73
N ARG A 36 -11.79 -17.22 -11.64
CA ARG A 36 -11.34 -18.61 -11.51
C ARG A 36 -9.82 -18.74 -11.43
N GLU A 37 -9.08 -18.00 -12.25
CA GLU A 37 -7.61 -18.06 -12.27
C GLU A 37 -7.02 -17.42 -11.02
N ALA A 38 -7.61 -16.31 -10.56
CA ALA A 38 -7.24 -15.67 -9.31
C ALA A 38 -7.46 -16.60 -8.11
N SER A 39 -8.61 -17.28 -8.06
CA SER A 39 -8.93 -18.28 -7.03
C SER A 39 -7.96 -19.45 -7.04
N LEU A 40 -7.62 -19.99 -8.21
CA LEU A 40 -6.63 -21.08 -8.30
C LEU A 40 -5.26 -20.65 -7.79
N LYS A 41 -4.80 -19.44 -8.17
CA LYS A 41 -3.53 -18.89 -7.66
C LYS A 41 -3.57 -18.55 -6.17
N LEU A 42 -4.76 -18.27 -5.62
CA LEU A 42 -4.93 -18.14 -4.17
C LEU A 42 -4.75 -19.50 -3.52
N LEU A 43 -5.48 -20.52 -3.96
CA LEU A 43 -5.37 -21.87 -3.38
C LEU A 43 -3.94 -22.42 -3.46
N GLN A 44 -3.24 -22.20 -4.57
CA GLN A 44 -1.86 -22.64 -4.77
C GLN A 44 -0.84 -22.01 -3.82
N ARG A 45 -1.13 -20.84 -3.23
CA ARG A 45 -0.21 -20.15 -2.32
C ARG A 45 -0.54 -20.33 -0.84
N MET A 46 -1.68 -20.97 -0.55
CA MET A 46 -2.13 -21.21 0.82
C MET A 46 -1.36 -22.37 1.44
N SER A 47 -1.37 -22.43 2.77
CA SER A 47 -0.84 -23.58 3.51
C SER A 47 -1.69 -24.82 3.21
N ASP A 48 -1.07 -26.00 3.19
CA ASP A 48 -1.79 -27.28 3.13
C ASP A 48 -2.72 -27.51 4.32
N THR A 49 -2.50 -26.78 5.42
CA THR A 49 -3.34 -26.80 6.63
C THR A 49 -4.42 -25.71 6.63
N ALA A 50 -4.61 -24.99 5.52
CA ALA A 50 -5.61 -23.93 5.44
C ALA A 50 -7.03 -24.48 5.67
N THR A 51 -7.80 -23.76 6.48
CA THR A 51 -9.19 -24.12 6.78
C THR A 51 -10.13 -23.58 5.69
N PHE A 52 -11.38 -24.05 5.70
CA PHE A 52 -12.42 -23.47 4.85
C PHE A 52 -12.63 -21.98 5.14
N GLU A 53 -12.49 -21.55 6.39
CA GLU A 53 -12.62 -20.15 6.79
C GLU A 53 -11.52 -19.28 6.16
N ASP A 54 -10.28 -19.77 6.14
CA ASP A 54 -9.16 -19.10 5.49
C ASP A 54 -9.40 -18.93 3.98
N ILE A 55 -9.89 -20.00 3.33
CA ILE A 55 -10.19 -19.99 1.90
C ILE A 55 -11.31 -18.98 1.60
N LEU A 56 -12.40 -19.02 2.37
CA LEU A 56 -13.52 -18.10 2.22
C LEU A 56 -13.07 -16.64 2.42
N TYR A 57 -12.27 -16.38 3.45
CA TYR A 57 -11.69 -15.06 3.68
C TYR A 57 -10.83 -14.59 2.51
N GLY A 58 -9.94 -15.45 2.01
CA GLY A 58 -9.09 -15.14 0.87
C GLY A 58 -9.90 -14.80 -0.39
N LEU A 59 -10.96 -15.57 -0.68
CA LEU A 59 -11.86 -15.31 -1.79
C LEU A 59 -12.61 -13.99 -1.63
N TYR A 60 -13.08 -13.68 -0.42
CA TYR A 60 -13.73 -12.40 -0.13
C TYR A 60 -12.79 -11.21 -0.39
N VAL A 61 -11.54 -11.28 0.07
CA VAL A 61 -10.55 -10.23 -0.17
C VAL A 61 -10.26 -10.08 -1.67
N LEU A 62 -10.11 -11.18 -2.41
CA LEU A 62 -9.95 -11.12 -3.87
C LEU A 62 -11.11 -10.39 -4.55
N GLU A 63 -12.35 -10.70 -4.16
CA GLU A 63 -13.54 -10.05 -4.71
C GLU A 63 -13.54 -8.53 -4.42
N LYS A 64 -13.12 -8.11 -3.21
CA LYS A 64 -13.01 -6.69 -2.86
C LYS A 64 -11.95 -5.97 -3.67
N VAL A 65 -10.81 -6.61 -3.94
CA VAL A 65 -9.77 -6.05 -4.80
C VAL A 65 -10.29 -5.87 -6.22
N ASP A 66 -10.96 -6.88 -6.78
CA ASP A 66 -11.51 -6.79 -8.14
C ASP A 66 -12.54 -5.67 -8.28
N LYS A 67 -13.47 -5.55 -7.32
CA LYS A 67 -14.42 -4.42 -7.24
C LYS A 67 -13.71 -3.06 -7.12
N GLY A 68 -12.62 -3.00 -6.35
CA GLY A 68 -11.79 -1.80 -6.24
C GLY A 68 -11.13 -1.41 -7.57
N LEU A 69 -10.63 -2.38 -8.33
CA LEU A 69 -10.06 -2.16 -9.67
C LEU A 69 -11.13 -1.65 -10.65
N GLU A 70 -12.33 -2.23 -10.61
CA GLU A 70 -13.47 -1.72 -11.41
C GLU A 70 -13.85 -0.30 -11.04
N ALA A 71 -13.89 0.04 -9.75
CA ALA A 71 -14.20 1.38 -9.30
C ALA A 71 -13.17 2.38 -9.83
N VAL A 72 -11.88 2.02 -9.83
CA VAL A 72 -10.82 2.85 -10.42
C VAL A 72 -11.02 3.04 -11.91
N GLU A 73 -11.31 1.97 -12.67
CA GLU A 73 -11.58 2.05 -14.11
C GLU A 73 -12.82 2.92 -14.43
N LYS A 74 -13.84 2.88 -13.57
CA LYS A 74 -15.05 3.70 -13.66
C LYS A 74 -14.88 5.11 -13.11
N GLY A 75 -13.68 5.49 -12.66
CA GLY A 75 -13.41 6.81 -12.07
C GLY A 75 -14.04 7.04 -10.68
N GLN A 76 -14.58 6.01 -10.05
CA GLN A 76 -15.20 6.03 -8.72
C GLN A 76 -14.13 6.04 -7.61
N THR A 77 -13.27 7.06 -7.64
CA THR A 77 -12.18 7.26 -6.68
C THR A 77 -12.44 8.50 -5.84
N VAL A 78 -11.76 8.59 -4.70
CA VAL A 78 -11.82 9.75 -3.80
C VAL A 78 -10.44 10.36 -3.62
N SER A 79 -10.38 11.64 -3.28
CA SER A 79 -9.11 12.32 -3.02
C SER A 79 -8.45 11.80 -1.74
N HIS A 80 -7.13 11.97 -1.66
CA HIS A 80 -6.34 11.59 -0.47
C HIS A 80 -6.86 12.24 0.82
N GLU A 81 -7.24 13.52 0.76
CA GLU A 81 -7.77 14.24 1.91
C GLU A 81 -9.14 13.69 2.35
N GLU A 82 -9.99 13.30 1.39
CA GLU A 82 -11.26 12.64 1.70
C GLU A 82 -11.04 11.27 2.36
N VAL A 83 -10.04 10.50 1.94
CA VAL A 83 -9.67 9.23 2.59
C VAL A 83 -9.26 9.46 4.04
N LYS A 84 -8.37 10.43 4.31
CA LYS A 84 -7.96 10.78 5.68
C LYS A 84 -9.15 11.14 6.56
N ARG A 85 -10.07 11.97 6.04
CA ARG A 85 -11.30 12.36 6.73
C ARG A 85 -12.20 11.17 7.08
N ARG A 86 -12.25 10.14 6.23
CA ARG A 86 -13.04 8.92 6.49
C ARG A 86 -12.37 8.00 7.52
N MET A 87 -11.04 7.88 7.46
CA MET A 87 -10.26 6.99 8.34
C MET A 87 -10.13 7.52 9.76
N SER A 88 -10.24 8.84 9.99
CA SER A 88 -10.16 9.44 11.33
C SER A 88 -11.15 8.87 12.34
N LYS A 89 -12.26 8.28 11.89
CA LYS A 89 -13.25 7.60 12.75
C LYS A 89 -12.71 6.35 13.44
N TRP A 90 -11.67 5.74 12.87
CA TRP A 90 -11.10 4.46 13.28
C TRP A 90 -9.70 4.60 13.89
N LEU A 91 -8.99 5.69 13.59
CA LEU A 91 -7.62 5.97 14.04
C LEU A 91 -7.56 6.80 15.33
N LYS A 92 -8.45 6.52 16.30
CA LYS A 92 -8.41 7.17 17.61
C LYS A 92 -7.13 6.84 18.37
#